data_AF-A0A538B282-F1
#
_entry.id   AF-A0A538B282-F1
#
_cell.length_a   1.000
_cell.length_b   1.000
_cell.length_c   1.000
_cell.angle_alpha   90.00
_cell.angle_beta   90.00
_cell.angle_gamma   90.00
#
_symmetry.space_group_name_H-M   'P 1'
#
loop_
_entity.id
_entity.type
_entity.pdbx_description
1 polymer ?
#
loop_
_entity_poly.entity_id
_entity_poly.type
_entity_poly.pdbx_seq_one_letter_code
_entity_poly.pdbx_strand_id
1 'polypeptide(L)' 'MDLQRQLEAADTTVDLQGLEDEFVKAAPDYSRRKGITYAAWREAGIDPAVLRRAGIRRGTG' A
#
# COMPACT_ATOMS: atom_id res chain seq x y z
N MET A 1 6.67 -34.54 14.58
CA MET A 1 6.23 -33.17 14.92
C MET A 1 6.68 -32.26 13.80
N ASP A 2 5.83 -32.07 12.80
CA ASP A 2 6.13 -31.28 11.59
C ASP A 2 5.93 -29.78 11.83
N LEU A 3 6.68 -29.23 12.77
CA LEU A 3 6.70 -27.79 13.06
C LEU A 3 7.23 -26.99 11.86
N GLN A 4 8.19 -27.56 11.12
CA GLN A 4 8.75 -26.92 9.91
C GLN A 4 7.74 -26.89 8.77
N ARG A 5 6.98 -27.97 8.56
CA ARG A 5 5.97 -28.06 7.49
C ARG A 5 4.76 -27.14 7.74
N GLN A 6 4.45 -26.86 9.00
CA GLN A 6 3.45 -25.84 9.36
C GLN A 6 3.97 -24.41 9.19
N LEU A 7 5.28 -24.18 9.39
CA LEU A 7 5.90 -22.88 9.11
C LEU A 7 5.87 -22.55 7.61
N GLU A 8 6.21 -23.52 6.76
CA GLU A 8 6.19 -23.37 5.30
C GLU A 8 4.76 -23.21 4.75
N ALA A 9 3.76 -23.85 5.37
CA ALA A 9 2.35 -23.67 4.99
C ALA A 9 1.76 -22.33 5.49
N ALA A 10 2.34 -21.75 6.55
CA ALA A 10 1.98 -20.42 7.05
C ALA A 10 2.62 -19.29 6.23
N ASP A 11 3.57 -19.61 5.36
CA ASP A 11 4.16 -18.70 4.38
C ASP A 11 3.19 -18.52 3.19
N THR A 12 1.98 -18.05 3.49
CA THR A 12 1.13 -17.44 2.47
C THR A 12 1.91 -16.26 1.95
N THR A 13 2.59 -16.46 0.82
CA THR A 13 3.30 -15.43 0.07
C THR A 13 2.26 -14.41 -0.37
N VAL A 14 1.99 -13.44 0.51
CA VAL A 14 1.13 -12.31 0.19
C VAL A 14 1.79 -11.62 -0.99
N ASP A 15 1.08 -11.56 -2.11
CA ASP A 15 1.53 -10.82 -3.28
C ASP A 15 1.41 -9.31 -2.98
N LEU A 16 2.42 -8.81 -2.26
CA LEU A 16 2.53 -7.40 -1.90
C LEU A 16 2.55 -6.53 -3.15
N GLN A 17 3.13 -7.02 -4.25
CA GLN A 17 3.21 -6.28 -5.49
C GLN A 17 1.83 -6.12 -6.14
N GLY A 18 1.03 -7.19 -6.18
CA GLY A 18 -0.36 -7.14 -6.63
C GLY A 18 -1.23 -6.21 -5.77
N LEU A 19 -1.06 -6.25 -4.45
CA LEU A 19 -1.75 -5.35 -3.53
C LEU A 19 -1.36 -3.88 -3.75
N GLU A 20 -0.08 -3.61 -3.96
CA GLU A 20 0.40 -2.26 -4.29
C GLU A 20 -0.16 -1.77 -5.62
N ASP A 21 -0.27 -2.63 -6.64
CA ASP A 21 -0.83 -2.27 -7.94
C ASP A 21 -2.32 -1.91 -7.85
N GLU A 22 -3.09 -2.66 -7.06
CA GLU A 22 -4.49 -2.34 -6.78
C GLU A 22 -4.63 -1.06 -5.98
N PHE A 23 -3.77 -0.86 -4.97
CA PHE A 23 -3.72 0.37 -4.21
C PHE A 23 -3.45 1.57 -5.11
N VAL A 24 -2.45 1.48 -5.99
CA VAL A 24 -2.08 2.55 -6.92
C VAL A 24 -3.26 2.95 -7.84
N LYS A 25 -4.10 1.99 -8.23
CA LYS A 25 -5.31 2.25 -9.04
C LYS A 25 -6.42 2.93 -8.23
N ALA A 26 -6.65 2.52 -6.98
CA ALA A 26 -7.79 3.00 -6.19
C ALA A 26 -7.50 4.28 -5.37
N ALA A 27 -6.26 4.45 -4.92
CA ALA A 27 -5.86 5.51 -4.00
C ALA A 27 -6.13 6.94 -4.52
N PRO A 28 -5.95 7.28 -5.81
CA PRO A 28 -6.15 8.67 -6.27
C PRO A 28 -7.61 9.12 -6.15
N ASP A 29 -8.55 8.30 -6.61
CA ASP A 29 -9.97 8.62 -6.58
C ASP A 29 -10.54 8.54 -5.16
N TYR A 30 -10.04 7.59 -4.37
CA TYR A 30 -10.35 7.55 -2.95
C TYR A 30 -9.87 8.82 -2.23
N SER A 31 -8.64 9.26 -2.50
CA SER A 31 -8.06 10.47 -1.91
C SER A 31 -8.86 11.71 -2.28
N ARG A 32 -9.26 11.84 -3.56
CA ARG A 32 -10.12 12.93 -4.03
C ARG A 32 -11.48 12.94 -3.32
N ARG A 33 -12.13 11.77 -3.20
CA ARG A 33 -13.44 11.64 -2.56
C ARG A 33 -13.41 11.93 -1.05
N LYS A 34 -12.29 11.63 -0.39
CA LYS A 34 -12.14 11.72 1.06
C LYS A 34 -11.29 12.89 1.53
N GLY A 35 -10.72 13.68 0.63
CA GLY A 35 -9.81 14.78 0.97
C GLY A 35 -8.51 14.31 1.62
N ILE A 36 -8.06 13.08 1.33
CA ILE A 36 -6.85 12.52 1.95
C ILE A 36 -5.63 13.09 1.24
N THR A 37 -4.73 13.67 2.03
CA THR A 37 -3.49 14.27 1.53
C THR A 37 -2.33 13.28 1.54
N TYR A 38 -1.24 13.63 0.85
CA TYR A 38 0.01 12.87 0.94
C TYR A 38 0.49 12.69 2.39
N ALA A 39 0.35 13.71 3.24
CA ALA A 39 0.74 13.63 4.64
C ALA A 39 -0.07 12.58 5.41
N ALA A 40 -1.39 12.55 5.22
CA ALA A 40 -2.27 11.56 5.85
C ALA A 40 -1.90 10.12 5.44
N TRP A 41 -1.55 9.90 4.16
CA TRP A 41 -1.07 8.58 3.73
C TRP A 41 0.28 8.19 4.34
N ARG A 42 1.17 9.17 4.54
CA ARG A 42 2.46 8.95 5.19
C ARG A 42 2.30 8.64 6.68
N GLU A 43 1.35 9.27 7.35
CA GLU A 43 0.98 8.95 8.73
C GLU A 43 0.39 7.53 8.86
N ALA A 44 -0.36 7.08 7.86
CA ALA A 44 -0.85 5.70 7.76
C ALA A 44 0.26 4.67 7.41
N GLY A 45 1.50 5.11 7.18
CA GLY A 45 2.64 4.24 6.92
C GLY A 45 2.83 3.83 5.45
N ILE A 46 2.08 4.40 4.51
CA ILE A 46 2.24 4.07 3.08
C ILE A 46 3.56 4.61 2.55
N ASP A 47 4.33 3.77 1.84
CA ASP A 47 5.62 4.13 1.27
C ASP A 47 5.51 5.30 0.24
N PRO A 48 6.43 6.29 0.27
CA PRO A 48 6.44 7.39 -0.72
C PRO A 48 6.51 6.91 -2.18
N ALA A 49 7.18 5.80 -2.47
CA ALA A 49 7.28 5.23 -3.79
C ALA A 49 5.92 4.74 -4.30
N VAL A 50 5.12 4.11 -3.44
CA VAL A 50 3.75 3.66 -3.76
C VAL A 50 2.85 4.87 -4.00
N LEU A 51 2.92 5.91 -3.17
CA LEU A 51 2.16 7.15 -3.39
C LEU A 51 2.55 7.85 -4.68
N ARG A 52 3.85 7.87 -5.01
CA ARG A 52 4.36 8.42 -6.26
C ARG A 52 3.83 7.65 -7.46
N ARG A 53 3.78 6.31 -7.40
CA ARG A 53 3.18 5.45 -8.42
C ARG A 53 1.69 5.74 -8.59
N ALA A 54 0.98 6.00 -7.49
CA ALA A 54 -0.41 6.47 -7.50
C ALA A 54 -0.59 7.91 -8.01
N GLY A 55 0.48 8.66 -8.26
CA GLY A 55 0.40 10.07 -8.64
C GLY A 55 0.01 11.01 -7.49
N ILE A 56 -0.01 10.52 -6.26
CA ILE A 56 -0.25 11.32 -5.05
C ILE A 56 1.09 11.96 -4.65
N ARG A 57 1.23 13.25 -4.95
CA ARG A 57 2.45 14.01 -4.66
C ARG A 57 2.30 14.84 -3.39
N ARG A 58 3.44 15.13 -2.75
CA ARG A 58 3.50 16.10 -1.66
C ARG A 58 3.03 17.44 -2.22
N GLY A 59 1.96 18.00 -1.67
CA GLY A 59 1.50 19.33 -2.06
C GLY A 59 2.64 20.33 -1.90
N THR A 60 2.93 21.09 -2.96
CA THR A 60 3.82 22.24 -2.88
C THR A 60 3.01 23.34 -2.19
N GLY A 61 3.30 23.58 -0.92
CA GLY A 61 2.86 24.79 -0.23
C GLY A 61 3.67 25.99 -0.71
#